data_AF-A0A3C0A2L9-F1
#
_entry.id   AF-A0A3C0A2L9-F1
#
_cell.length_a   1.000
_cell.length_b   1.000
_cell.length_c   1.000
_cell.angle_alpha   90.00
_cell.angle_beta   90.00
_cell.angle_gamma   90.00
#
_symmetry.space_group_name_H-M   'P 1'
#
loop_
_entity.id
_entity.type
_entity.pdbx_description
1 polymer ?
#
loop_
_entity_poly.entity_id
_entity_poly.type
_entity_poly.pdbx_seq_one_letter_code
_entity_poly.pdbx_strand_id
1 'polypeptide(L)'
;MKRLILTFLALFIVKSPALAAIDWTSKGMQMVGEIMSNPAGFFYDFQQDLEATTPLPPGKTFGIQMGLFPTTIPLTYTNISGKIRLHGEGRLAPGVPQVDLIGGYWDMLAAKLATKDSETIDNAKFGGYYMGAIVSASVSPKVRTFWGYKHSQLNARLDFKPGQEPDFLGTKINSFDTGFKDDFFMAGIETPKGIGKLWSIQFNYGIKTQTISSKVSWYGKHFELGLNIFPEGVLVFHPVWNFHLNF
;
A
#
# COMPACT_ATOMS: atom_id res chain seq x y z
N MET A 1 -3.18 -30.20 32.82
CA MET A 1 -3.85 -30.29 31.49
C MET A 1 -3.36 -29.26 30.47
N LYS A 2 -3.37 -27.94 30.74
CA LYS A 2 -2.95 -26.91 29.75
C LYS A 2 -1.51 -27.04 29.23
N ARG A 3 -0.56 -27.48 30.06
CA ARG A 3 0.85 -27.67 29.66
C ARG A 3 1.06 -28.85 28.70
N LEU A 4 0.30 -29.94 28.89
CA LEU A 4 0.35 -31.13 28.03
C LEU A 4 -0.18 -30.86 26.61
N ILE A 5 -1.23 -30.02 26.51
CA ILE A 5 -1.80 -29.62 25.21
C ILE A 5 -0.79 -28.77 24.41
N LEU A 6 -0.09 -27.84 25.06
CA LEU A 6 0.97 -27.04 24.43
C LEU A 6 2.15 -27.90 23.96
N THR A 7 2.55 -28.91 24.74
CA THR A 7 3.60 -29.85 24.34
C THR A 7 3.17 -30.73 23.17
N PHE A 8 1.92 -31.20 23.14
CA PHE A 8 1.37 -31.96 22.01
C PHE A 8 1.23 -31.10 20.75
N LEU A 9 0.80 -29.84 20.87
CA LEU A 9 0.72 -28.91 19.74
C LEU A 9 2.11 -28.61 19.17
N ALA A 10 3.11 -28.41 20.04
CA ALA A 10 4.51 -28.19 19.63
C ALA A 10 5.11 -29.42 18.94
N LEU A 11 4.78 -30.64 19.39
CA LEU A 11 5.26 -31.88 18.77
C LEU A 11 4.58 -32.20 17.43
N PHE A 12 3.34 -31.74 17.22
CA PHE A 12 2.63 -31.90 15.94
C PHE A 12 3.08 -30.90 14.86
N ILE A 13 3.58 -29.71 15.25
CA ILE A 13 4.13 -28.72 14.29
C ILE A 13 5.47 -29.18 13.71
N VAL A 14 6.26 -29.98 14.45
CA VAL A 14 7.62 -30.39 14.05
C VAL A 14 7.63 -31.61 13.10
N LYS A 15 6.50 -32.30 12.90
CA LYS A 15 6.46 -33.59 12.16
C LYS A 15 5.56 -33.63 10.92
N SER A 16 5.17 -32.49 10.37
CA SER A 16 4.53 -32.49 9.04
C SER A 16 5.59 -32.35 7.95
N PRO A 17 5.84 -33.34 7.08
CA PRO A 17 6.73 -33.21 5.93
C PRO A 17 6.07 -32.41 4.79
N ALA A 18 5.13 -31.51 5.11
CA ALA A 18 4.71 -30.44 4.23
C ALA A 18 5.71 -29.29 4.27
N LEU A 19 7.00 -29.60 4.14
CA LEU A 19 7.92 -28.67 3.49
C LEU A 19 7.54 -28.72 2.02
N ALA A 20 6.44 -28.05 1.67
CA ALA A 20 6.26 -27.59 0.31
C ALA A 20 7.48 -26.73 0.03
N ALA A 21 8.51 -27.31 -0.58
CA ALA A 21 9.56 -26.54 -1.19
C ALA A 21 8.83 -25.60 -2.13
N ILE A 22 8.71 -24.34 -1.71
CA ILE A 22 8.07 -23.33 -2.51
C ILE A 22 8.93 -23.30 -3.76
N ASP A 23 8.39 -23.80 -4.88
CA ASP A 23 9.04 -23.64 -6.16
C ASP A 23 8.93 -22.17 -6.51
N TRP A 24 9.91 -21.42 -6.01
CA TRP A 24 10.04 -19.99 -6.21
C TRP A 24 10.13 -19.64 -7.70
N THR A 25 10.58 -20.57 -8.53
CA THR A 25 10.67 -20.40 -9.98
C THR A 25 9.29 -20.47 -10.61
N SER A 26 8.49 -21.50 -10.27
CA SER A 26 7.12 -21.63 -10.75
C SER A 26 6.20 -20.52 -10.22
N LYS A 27 6.32 -20.16 -8.93
CA LYS A 27 5.61 -18.99 -8.38
C LYS A 27 6.06 -17.68 -9.02
N GLY A 28 7.35 -17.51 -9.28
CA GLY A 28 7.89 -16.34 -9.97
C GLY A 28 7.37 -16.22 -11.39
N MET A 29 7.32 -17.33 -12.14
CA MET A 29 6.75 -17.38 -13.49
C MET A 29 5.24 -17.13 -13.49
N GLN A 30 4.52 -17.61 -12.48
CA GLN A 30 3.10 -17.30 -12.31
C GLN A 30 2.90 -15.80 -12.03
N MET A 31 3.67 -15.20 -11.12
CA MET A 31 3.63 -13.77 -10.84
C MET A 31 3.95 -12.94 -12.07
N VAL A 32 4.97 -13.31 -12.85
CA VAL A 32 5.28 -12.63 -14.13
C VAL A 32 4.13 -12.76 -15.11
N GLY A 33 3.53 -13.96 -15.24
CA GLY A 33 2.36 -14.20 -16.08
C GLY A 33 1.15 -13.35 -15.68
N GLU A 34 0.89 -13.21 -14.38
CA GLU A 34 -0.20 -12.40 -13.83
C GLU A 34 0.07 -10.88 -13.94
N ILE A 35 1.33 -10.46 -13.78
CA ILE A 35 1.76 -9.07 -14.06
C ILE A 35 1.55 -8.73 -15.52
N MET A 36 1.89 -9.65 -16.44
CA MET A 36 1.69 -9.41 -17.87
C MET A 36 0.23 -9.46 -18.28
N SER A 37 -0.62 -10.24 -17.60
CA SER A 37 -2.04 -10.36 -17.92
C SER A 37 -2.87 -9.20 -17.37
N ASN A 38 -2.51 -8.64 -16.21
CA ASN A 38 -3.17 -7.48 -15.63
C ASN A 38 -2.17 -6.48 -15.01
N PRO A 39 -1.35 -5.81 -15.85
CA PRO A 39 -0.35 -4.87 -15.36
C PRO A 39 -0.99 -3.69 -14.61
N ALA A 40 -2.18 -3.24 -15.04
CA ALA A 40 -2.90 -2.17 -14.37
C ALA A 40 -3.37 -2.56 -12.96
N GLY A 41 -3.90 -3.77 -12.78
CA GLY A 41 -4.27 -4.32 -11.46
C GLY A 41 -3.07 -4.49 -10.53
N PHE A 42 -1.95 -4.97 -11.07
CA PHE A 42 -0.70 -5.02 -10.32
C PHE A 42 -0.30 -3.61 -9.83
N PHE A 43 -0.16 -2.62 -10.71
CA PHE A 43 0.24 -1.27 -10.29
C PHE A 43 -0.77 -0.63 -9.33
N TYR A 44 -2.06 -0.95 -9.46
CA TYR A 44 -3.11 -0.55 -8.52
C TYR A 44 -2.88 -1.13 -7.11
N ASP A 45 -2.67 -2.45 -6.99
CA ASP A 45 -2.47 -3.13 -5.72
C ASP A 45 -1.24 -2.55 -4.99
N PHE A 46 -0.15 -2.36 -5.73
CA PHE A 46 1.10 -1.77 -5.22
C PHE A 46 0.97 -0.30 -4.83
N GLN A 47 0.14 0.47 -5.53
CA GLN A 47 -0.14 1.86 -5.17
C GLN A 47 -0.86 1.94 -3.81
N GLN A 48 -1.85 1.07 -3.57
CA GLN A 48 -2.59 1.03 -2.31
C GLN A 48 -1.70 0.62 -1.11
N ASP A 49 -0.60 -0.08 -1.34
CA ASP A 49 0.40 -0.40 -0.30
C ASP A 49 1.18 0.82 0.19
N LEU A 50 1.45 1.78 -0.72
CA LEU A 50 2.35 2.91 -0.48
C LEU A 50 1.62 4.17 0.01
N GLU A 51 0.32 4.27 -0.26
CA GLU A 51 -0.46 5.43 0.10
C GLU A 51 -0.86 5.42 1.59
N ALA A 52 -0.74 6.58 2.23
CA ALA A 52 -1.22 6.75 3.59
C ALA A 52 -2.71 7.09 3.58
N THR A 53 -3.52 6.18 4.09
CA THR A 53 -4.98 6.19 3.95
C THR A 53 -5.72 6.29 5.29
N THR A 54 -4.99 6.42 6.40
CA THR A 54 -5.53 6.56 7.75
C THR A 54 -5.41 8.00 8.27
N PRO A 55 -6.35 8.45 9.13
CA PRO A 55 -6.30 9.77 9.73
C PRO A 55 -5.10 9.95 10.67
N LEU A 56 -4.81 11.19 11.04
CA LEU A 56 -3.84 11.49 12.10
C LEU A 56 -4.38 11.00 13.46
N PRO A 57 -3.53 10.38 14.29
CA PRO A 57 -3.92 10.00 15.64
C PRO A 57 -4.45 11.20 16.44
N PRO A 58 -5.42 11.01 17.36
CA PRO A 58 -5.93 12.09 18.20
C PRO A 58 -4.80 12.90 18.86
N GLY A 59 -4.92 14.23 18.84
CA GLY A 59 -3.90 15.14 19.41
C GLY A 59 -2.71 15.49 18.51
N LYS A 60 -2.50 14.79 17.39
CA LYS A 60 -1.42 15.06 16.42
C LYS A 60 -1.80 16.04 15.33
N THR A 61 -0.94 17.01 15.02
CA THR A 61 -1.23 18.08 14.06
C THR A 61 -0.65 17.80 12.69
N PHE A 62 0.51 17.16 12.62
CA PHE A 62 1.10 16.73 11.36
C PHE A 62 1.77 15.36 11.49
N GLY A 63 1.91 14.68 10.36
CA GLY A 63 2.57 13.38 10.29
C GLY A 63 3.28 13.18 8.96
N ILE A 64 4.39 12.45 9.02
CA ILE A 64 5.13 11.99 7.84
C ILE A 64 5.20 10.47 7.92
N GLN A 65 4.98 9.81 6.79
CA GLN A 65 4.98 8.36 6.64
C GLN A 65 5.86 7.97 5.44
N MET A 66 6.63 6.90 5.62
CA MET A 66 7.46 6.29 4.59
C MET A 66 7.27 4.79 4.64
N GLY A 67 7.15 4.14 3.50
CA GLY A 67 7.11 2.68 3.40
C GLY A 67 8.46 2.08 3.74
N LEU A 68 8.43 1.05 4.58
CA LEU A 68 9.56 0.18 4.87
C LEU A 68 9.32 -1.17 4.19
N PHE A 69 10.42 -1.81 3.80
CA PHE A 69 10.46 -3.20 3.32
C PHE A 69 9.55 -4.12 4.17
N PRO A 70 8.70 -5.02 3.60
CA PRO A 70 8.72 -5.61 2.26
C PRO A 70 7.55 -5.20 1.32
N THR A 71 6.97 -4.00 1.45
CA THR A 71 5.96 -3.46 0.49
C THR A 71 6.51 -3.18 -0.91
N THR A 72 7.74 -3.57 -1.17
CA THR A 72 8.53 -3.24 -2.35
C THR A 72 8.87 -4.51 -3.11
N ILE A 73 7.93 -5.37 -3.51
CA ILE A 73 8.27 -6.42 -4.49
C ILE A 73 7.89 -5.89 -5.88
N PRO A 74 8.81 -5.30 -6.69
CA PRO A 74 10.27 -5.37 -6.67
C PRO A 74 10.96 -4.20 -5.92
N LEU A 75 12.09 -4.52 -5.28
CA LEU A 75 12.71 -3.99 -4.04
C LEU A 75 13.19 -2.53 -3.99
N THR A 76 12.50 -1.56 -4.60
CA THR A 76 13.09 -0.21 -4.79
C THR A 76 12.13 0.98 -4.89
N TYR A 77 10.86 0.81 -4.53
CA TYR A 77 9.96 1.96 -4.45
C TYR A 77 10.22 2.75 -3.16
N THR A 78 10.47 4.05 -3.33
CA THR A 78 10.46 5.00 -2.21
C THR A 78 9.15 5.76 -2.25
N ASN A 79 8.42 5.76 -1.15
CA ASN A 79 7.23 6.58 -0.96
C ASN A 79 7.43 7.52 0.23
N ILE A 80 7.00 8.76 0.05
CA ILE A 80 6.88 9.73 1.13
C ILE A 80 5.47 10.28 1.14
N SER A 81 4.84 10.21 2.31
CA SER A 81 3.47 10.58 2.52
C SER A 81 3.39 11.56 3.68
N GLY A 82 2.65 12.65 3.49
CA GLY A 82 2.39 13.67 4.49
C GLY A 82 0.92 13.68 4.91
N LYS A 83 0.68 14.03 6.16
CA LYS A 83 -0.64 14.26 6.73
C LYS A 83 -0.65 15.55 7.52
N ILE A 84 -1.66 16.38 7.35
CA ILE A 84 -1.84 17.63 8.09
C ILE A 84 -3.29 17.71 8.58
N ARG A 85 -3.46 17.94 9.88
CA ARG A 85 -4.78 18.18 10.47
C ARG A 85 -5.17 19.62 10.24
N LEU A 86 -6.29 19.83 9.55
CA LEU A 86 -6.90 21.16 9.40
C LEU A 86 -7.65 21.55 10.67
N HIS A 87 -8.39 20.60 11.24
CA HIS A 87 -9.25 20.83 12.38
C HIS A 87 -9.32 19.56 13.23
N GLY A 88 -9.19 19.72 14.56
CA GLY A 88 -9.26 18.62 15.51
C GLY A 88 -10.67 18.43 16.06
N GLU A 89 -11.06 17.18 16.26
CA GLU A 89 -12.37 16.80 16.78
C GLU A 89 -12.75 17.62 18.01
N GLY A 90 -13.97 18.17 18.03
CA GLY A 90 -14.51 18.92 19.16
C GLY A 90 -13.94 20.32 19.38
N ARG A 91 -12.96 20.79 18.58
CA ARG A 91 -12.33 22.13 18.78
C ARG A 91 -13.21 23.30 18.37
N LEU A 92 -14.06 23.13 17.34
CA LEU A 92 -14.96 24.19 16.86
C LEU A 92 -16.27 24.17 17.64
N ALA A 93 -16.86 22.98 17.81
CA ALA A 93 -18.00 22.73 18.66
C ALA A 93 -18.02 21.24 19.05
N PRO A 94 -18.72 20.85 20.14
CA PRO A 94 -18.91 19.46 20.50
C PRO A 94 -19.50 18.65 19.33
N GLY A 95 -18.91 17.50 19.02
CA GLY A 95 -19.37 16.60 17.94
C GLY A 95 -18.87 16.96 16.53
N VAL A 96 -18.13 18.05 16.34
CA VAL A 96 -17.51 18.36 15.03
C VAL A 96 -16.34 17.40 14.79
N PRO A 97 -16.31 16.66 13.66
CA PRO A 97 -15.32 15.63 13.39
C PRO A 97 -13.98 16.21 12.94
N GLN A 98 -12.88 15.55 13.30
CA GLN A 98 -11.54 15.90 12.84
C GLN A 98 -11.44 15.84 11.30
N VAL A 99 -10.75 16.80 10.70
CA VAL A 99 -10.47 16.83 9.25
C VAL A 99 -8.97 16.88 9.03
N ASP A 100 -8.47 15.91 8.27
CA ASP A 100 -7.07 15.77 7.87
C ASP A 100 -6.94 15.82 6.35
N LEU A 101 -5.91 16.50 5.87
CA LEU A 101 -5.43 16.36 4.49
C LEU A 101 -4.31 15.34 4.46
N ILE A 102 -4.35 14.50 3.44
CA ILE A 102 -3.33 13.50 3.17
C ILE A 102 -2.81 13.72 1.75
N GLY A 103 -1.54 13.38 1.54
CA GLY A 103 -0.99 13.31 0.21
C GLY A 103 0.41 12.76 0.24
N GLY A 104 0.92 12.42 -0.91
CA GLY A 104 2.25 11.87 -0.99
C GLY A 104 2.67 11.60 -2.41
N TYR A 105 3.92 11.20 -2.51
CA TYR A 105 4.61 10.92 -3.75
C TYR A 105 5.37 9.61 -3.60
N TRP A 106 5.37 8.81 -4.65
CA TRP A 106 6.20 7.62 -4.73
C TRP A 106 6.90 7.55 -6.08
N ASP A 107 8.06 6.91 -6.06
CA ASP A 107 8.95 6.79 -7.20
C ASP A 107 9.75 5.49 -7.09
N MET A 108 9.87 4.76 -8.20
CA MET A 108 10.69 3.56 -8.27
C MET A 108 12.13 3.95 -8.55
N LEU A 109 12.95 3.99 -7.49
CA LEU A 109 14.37 4.30 -7.64
C LEU A 109 15.12 3.22 -8.44
N ALA A 110 14.70 1.93 -8.43
CA ALA A 110 15.33 0.93 -9.31
C ALA A 110 15.13 1.30 -10.76
N ALA A 111 13.98 1.83 -11.18
CA ALA A 111 13.76 2.11 -12.59
C ALA A 111 14.83 3.07 -13.10
N LYS A 112 15.14 4.08 -12.28
CA LYS A 112 16.17 5.08 -12.55
C LYS A 112 17.61 4.56 -12.42
N LEU A 113 17.84 3.48 -11.68
CA LEU A 113 19.15 2.84 -11.56
C LEU A 113 19.37 1.79 -12.66
N ALA A 114 18.36 0.95 -12.93
CA ALA A 114 18.36 -0.06 -13.97
C ALA A 114 18.48 0.55 -15.37
N THR A 115 18.00 1.78 -15.59
CA THR A 115 18.21 2.54 -16.83
C THR A 115 19.64 3.02 -17.04
N LYS A 116 20.37 3.32 -15.95
CA LYS A 116 21.76 3.77 -16.06
C LYS A 116 22.71 2.66 -16.51
N ASP A 117 22.39 1.43 -16.11
CA ASP A 117 23.22 0.26 -16.40
C ASP A 117 22.63 -0.65 -17.50
N SER A 118 21.52 -0.26 -18.13
CA SER A 118 20.89 -1.04 -19.21
C SER A 118 21.40 -0.62 -20.59
N GLU A 119 21.83 -1.60 -21.37
CA GLU A 119 22.16 -1.41 -22.78
C GLU A 119 20.90 -1.11 -23.62
N THR A 120 19.73 -1.57 -23.18
CA THR A 120 18.47 -1.66 -23.94
C THR A 120 17.45 -0.57 -23.63
N ILE A 121 17.43 -0.08 -22.39
CA ILE A 121 16.43 0.87 -21.89
C ILE A 121 17.05 2.27 -21.88
N ASP A 122 16.36 3.24 -22.48
CA ASP A 122 16.79 4.64 -22.52
C ASP A 122 16.21 5.44 -21.34
N ASN A 123 14.95 5.18 -20.99
CA ASN A 123 14.26 5.87 -19.90
C ASN A 123 13.24 4.97 -19.23
N ALA A 124 13.16 5.02 -17.90
CA ALA A 124 12.17 4.31 -17.10
C ALA A 124 11.72 5.22 -15.97
N LYS A 125 10.47 5.67 -16.06
CA LYS A 125 9.83 6.53 -15.06
C LYS A 125 8.61 5.81 -14.53
N PHE A 126 8.68 5.40 -13.27
CA PHE A 126 7.58 4.77 -12.57
C PHE A 126 7.38 5.56 -11.28
N GLY A 127 6.37 6.41 -11.26
CA GLY A 127 6.09 7.25 -10.12
C GLY A 127 4.69 7.80 -10.15
N GLY A 128 4.27 8.36 -9.03
CA GLY A 128 2.91 8.82 -8.88
C GLY A 128 2.74 9.68 -7.64
N TYR A 129 1.55 10.24 -7.53
CA TYR A 129 1.16 11.05 -6.40
C TYR A 129 -0.30 10.81 -6.05
N TYR A 130 -0.63 11.13 -4.81
CA TYR A 130 -2.00 11.13 -4.34
C TYR A 130 -2.24 12.32 -3.43
N MET A 131 -3.51 12.73 -3.37
CA MET A 131 -3.99 13.74 -2.45
C MET A 131 -5.41 13.42 -2.03
N GLY A 132 -5.76 13.74 -0.79
CA GLY A 132 -7.08 13.43 -0.29
C GLY A 132 -7.39 14.13 1.03
N ALA A 133 -8.61 13.91 1.48
CA ALA A 133 -9.09 14.36 2.77
C ALA A 133 -9.70 13.19 3.53
N ILE A 134 -9.49 13.17 4.84
CA ILE A 134 -10.08 12.20 5.76
C ILE A 134 -10.82 12.98 6.85
N VAL A 135 -12.06 12.58 7.10
CA VAL A 135 -12.88 13.03 8.21
C VAL A 135 -12.95 11.89 9.23
N SER A 136 -12.71 12.18 10.51
CA SER A 136 -12.75 11.18 11.57
C SER A 136 -13.53 11.66 12.80
N ALA A 137 -14.31 10.76 13.40
CA ALA A 137 -15.19 11.06 14.52
C ALA A 137 -15.15 9.92 15.55
N SER A 138 -15.13 10.27 16.83
CA SER A 138 -15.15 9.31 17.93
C SER A 138 -16.58 8.91 18.25
N VAL A 139 -16.91 7.65 17.97
CA VAL A 139 -18.21 7.05 18.31
C VAL A 139 -18.23 6.62 19.78
N SER A 140 -17.08 6.21 20.31
CA SER A 140 -16.89 5.94 21.73
C SER A 140 -15.43 6.20 22.13
N PRO A 141 -15.09 6.25 23.43
CA PRO A 141 -13.70 6.44 23.87
C PRO A 141 -12.71 5.39 23.33
N LYS A 142 -13.22 4.24 22.86
CA LYS A 142 -12.42 3.12 22.34
C LYS A 142 -12.56 2.94 20.83
N VAL A 143 -13.46 3.66 20.16
CA VAL A 143 -13.78 3.43 18.74
C VAL A 143 -13.93 4.77 18.04
N ARG A 144 -13.13 4.96 17.00
CA ARG A 144 -13.19 6.11 16.10
C ARG A 144 -13.51 5.60 14.70
N THR A 145 -14.39 6.26 14.00
CA THR A 145 -14.71 5.96 12.60
C THR A 145 -14.13 7.04 11.72
N PHE A 146 -13.75 6.69 10.50
CA PHE A 146 -13.26 7.66 9.54
C PHE A 146 -13.78 7.36 8.14
N TRP A 147 -13.91 8.42 7.36
CA TRP A 147 -14.29 8.41 5.96
C TRP A 147 -13.38 9.35 5.22
N GLY A 148 -13.04 9.03 3.98
CA GLY A 148 -12.19 9.89 3.20
C GLY A 148 -12.40 9.72 1.72
N TYR A 149 -11.83 10.68 1.00
CA TYR A 149 -11.74 10.67 -0.43
C TYR A 149 -10.29 10.96 -0.80
N LYS A 150 -9.74 10.20 -1.74
CA LYS A 150 -8.43 10.49 -2.31
C LYS A 150 -8.46 10.38 -3.83
N HIS A 151 -7.76 11.30 -4.46
CA HIS A 151 -7.40 11.24 -5.86
C HIS A 151 -6.00 10.65 -5.96
N SER A 152 -5.79 9.70 -6.85
CA SER A 152 -4.49 9.11 -7.06
C SER A 152 -4.15 8.89 -8.53
N GLN A 153 -2.88 9.11 -8.85
CA GLN A 153 -2.34 9.03 -10.20
C GLN A 153 -0.97 8.36 -10.19
N LEU A 154 -0.81 7.35 -11.04
CA LEU A 154 0.42 6.65 -11.35
C LEU A 154 0.75 6.83 -12.83
N ASN A 155 2.02 7.07 -13.12
CA ASN A 155 2.56 7.12 -14.47
C ASN A 155 3.71 6.11 -14.57
N ALA A 156 3.63 5.23 -15.56
CA ALA A 156 4.59 4.20 -15.87
C ALA A 156 5.00 4.34 -17.34
N ARG A 157 6.22 4.86 -17.54
CA ARG A 157 6.81 5.05 -18.86
C ARG A 157 8.13 4.30 -18.98
N LEU A 158 8.28 3.57 -20.06
CA LEU A 158 9.49 2.84 -20.44
C LEU A 158 9.80 3.12 -21.91
N ASP A 159 10.93 3.77 -22.17
CA ASP A 159 11.44 4.06 -23.51
C ASP A 159 12.63 3.14 -23.81
N PHE A 160 12.62 2.45 -24.95
CA PHE A 160 13.72 1.58 -25.39
C PHE A 160 14.66 2.33 -26.34
N LYS A 161 15.94 1.93 -26.37
CA LYS A 161 16.90 2.53 -27.31
C LYS A 161 16.57 2.08 -28.75
N PRO A 162 16.66 2.99 -29.73
CA PRO A 162 16.42 2.66 -31.13
C PRO A 162 17.31 1.49 -31.60
N GLY A 163 16.70 0.47 -32.22
CA GLY A 163 17.40 -0.71 -32.72
C GLY A 163 17.66 -1.82 -31.69
N GLN A 164 17.32 -1.60 -30.42
CA GLN A 164 17.29 -2.64 -29.38
C GLN A 164 15.87 -2.89 -28.85
N GLU A 165 14.84 -2.58 -29.66
CA GLU A 165 13.46 -2.77 -29.23
C GLU A 165 13.15 -4.26 -29.01
N PRO A 166 12.54 -4.64 -27.86
CA PRO A 166 12.11 -6.00 -27.65
C PRO A 166 11.01 -6.36 -28.66
N ASP A 167 11.14 -7.53 -29.26
CA ASP A 167 10.10 -8.12 -30.10
C ASP A 167 9.13 -8.91 -29.20
N PHE A 168 7.89 -8.46 -29.13
CA PHE A 168 6.82 -9.12 -28.39
C PHE A 168 5.77 -9.59 -29.38
N LEU A 169 5.62 -10.91 -29.51
CA LEU A 169 4.63 -11.55 -30.40
C LEU A 169 4.73 -11.08 -31.87
N GLY A 170 5.93 -10.79 -32.36
CA GLY A 170 6.18 -10.35 -33.74
C GLY A 170 5.98 -8.84 -33.95
N THR A 171 5.77 -8.07 -32.89
CA THR A 171 5.67 -6.61 -32.93
C THR A 171 6.79 -6.00 -32.09
N LYS A 172 7.59 -5.11 -32.72
CA LYS A 172 8.59 -4.31 -32.02
C LYS A 172 7.92 -3.23 -31.18
N ILE A 173 8.19 -3.23 -29.88
CA ILE A 173 7.67 -2.24 -28.95
C ILE A 173 8.70 -1.13 -28.78
N ASN A 174 8.43 0.04 -29.35
CA ASN A 174 9.34 1.20 -29.26
C ASN A 174 9.28 1.88 -27.89
N SER A 175 8.10 1.92 -27.27
CA SER A 175 7.88 2.55 -25.97
C SER A 175 6.60 2.01 -25.31
N PHE A 176 6.59 1.97 -23.99
CA PHE A 176 5.42 1.72 -23.18
C PHE A 176 5.12 2.98 -22.37
N ASP A 177 4.00 3.66 -22.66
CA ASP A 177 3.53 4.83 -21.92
C ASP A 177 2.12 4.53 -21.42
N THR A 178 2.02 4.13 -20.15
CA THR A 178 0.74 3.82 -19.49
C THR A 178 0.61 4.60 -18.19
N GLY A 179 -0.62 4.94 -17.85
CA GLY A 179 -0.93 5.64 -16.62
C GLY A 179 -2.20 5.11 -16.00
N PHE A 180 -2.23 5.14 -14.67
CA PHE A 180 -3.41 4.82 -13.89
C PHE A 180 -3.87 6.09 -13.16
N LYS A 181 -5.18 6.36 -13.18
CA LYS A 181 -5.75 7.54 -12.51
C LYS A 181 -7.13 7.22 -11.98
N ASP A 182 -7.26 7.15 -10.67
CA ASP A 182 -8.54 6.84 -10.02
C ASP A 182 -8.77 7.64 -8.75
N ASP A 183 -10.05 7.66 -8.39
CA ASP A 183 -10.62 8.36 -7.28
C ASP A 183 -11.18 7.31 -6.31
N PHE A 184 -10.87 7.43 -5.03
CA PHE A 184 -11.16 6.42 -4.03
C PHE A 184 -12.00 6.97 -2.91
N PHE A 185 -13.06 6.24 -2.58
CA PHE A 185 -13.74 6.39 -1.30
C PHE A 185 -13.12 5.45 -0.28
N MET A 186 -12.91 5.97 0.91
CA MET A 186 -12.29 5.26 2.01
C MET A 186 -13.24 5.32 3.21
N ALA A 187 -13.37 4.20 3.91
CA ALA A 187 -14.10 4.15 5.17
C ALA A 187 -13.41 3.17 6.11
N GLY A 188 -13.42 3.45 7.41
CA GLY A 188 -12.76 2.57 8.36
C GLY A 188 -13.04 2.88 9.81
N ILE A 189 -12.49 2.02 10.66
CA ILE A 189 -12.64 2.05 12.11
C ILE A 189 -11.27 1.93 12.74
N GLU A 190 -10.97 2.81 13.68
CA GLU A 190 -9.79 2.78 14.51
C GLU A 190 -10.17 2.47 15.96
N THR A 191 -9.41 1.59 16.60
CA THR A 191 -9.51 1.27 18.03
C THR A 191 -8.23 1.71 18.72
N PRO A 192 -8.22 2.89 19.38
CA PRO A 192 -7.09 3.32 20.20
C PRO A 192 -6.86 2.33 21.35
N LYS A 193 -5.62 1.86 21.51
CA LYS A 193 -5.21 0.95 22.61
C LYS A 193 -4.26 1.62 23.61
N GLY A 194 -3.79 2.83 23.32
CA GLY A 194 -2.93 3.62 24.20
C GLY A 194 -2.33 4.82 23.48
N ILE A 195 -1.37 5.48 24.12
CA ILE A 195 -0.67 6.66 23.56
C ILE A 195 0.12 6.24 22.32
N GLY A 196 -0.31 6.72 21.15
CA GLY A 196 0.33 6.40 19.87
C GLY A 196 0.21 4.93 19.46
N LYS A 197 -0.79 4.19 19.98
CA LYS A 197 -1.07 2.81 19.59
C LYS A 197 -2.54 2.64 19.20
N LEU A 198 -2.80 2.17 17.99
CA LEU A 198 -4.17 1.88 17.54
C LEU A 198 -4.21 0.67 16.60
N TRP A 199 -5.36 0.02 16.55
CA TRP A 199 -5.71 -0.87 15.45
C TRP A 199 -6.59 -0.10 14.46
N SER A 200 -6.43 -0.36 13.17
CA SER A 200 -7.25 0.22 12.12
C SER A 200 -7.70 -0.88 11.17
N ILE A 201 -8.97 -0.82 10.79
CA ILE A 201 -9.54 -1.61 9.70
C ILE A 201 -10.13 -0.62 8.72
N GLN A 202 -9.77 -0.75 7.46
CA GLN A 202 -10.15 0.14 6.39
C GLN A 202 -10.68 -0.65 5.20
N PHE A 203 -11.60 -0.01 4.50
CA PHE A 203 -12.12 -0.39 3.21
C PHE A 203 -11.88 0.79 2.25
N ASN A 204 -11.41 0.49 1.04
CA ASN A 204 -11.33 1.46 -0.05
C ASN A 204 -12.04 0.93 -1.28
N TYR A 205 -12.72 1.82 -1.99
CA TYR A 205 -13.41 1.53 -3.24
C TYR A 205 -12.92 2.48 -4.33
N GLY A 206 -12.38 1.94 -5.42
CA GLY A 206 -12.00 2.69 -6.61
C GLY A 206 -13.21 2.96 -7.49
N ILE A 207 -13.46 4.23 -7.82
CA ILE A 207 -14.68 4.64 -8.54
C ILE A 207 -14.62 4.21 -10.00
N LYS A 208 -13.47 4.37 -10.66
CA LYS A 208 -13.32 4.02 -12.09
C LYS A 208 -13.00 2.56 -12.29
N THR A 209 -12.13 1.99 -11.44
CA THR A 209 -11.81 0.55 -11.53
C THR A 209 -12.92 -0.33 -11.00
N GLN A 210 -13.80 0.20 -10.15
CA GLN A 210 -14.83 -0.56 -9.44
C GLN A 210 -14.25 -1.69 -8.59
N THR A 211 -13.01 -1.52 -8.10
CA THR A 211 -12.28 -2.52 -7.31
C THR A 211 -12.36 -2.21 -5.83
N ILE A 212 -12.33 -3.28 -5.03
CA ILE A 212 -12.35 -3.19 -3.58
C ILE A 212 -10.94 -3.46 -3.06
N SER A 213 -10.54 -2.73 -2.04
CA SER A 213 -9.39 -3.10 -1.22
C SER A 213 -9.74 -2.95 0.24
N SER A 214 -9.15 -3.78 1.07
CA SER A 214 -9.27 -3.66 2.53
C SER A 214 -7.89 -3.67 3.15
N LYS A 215 -7.74 -2.95 4.26
CA LYS A 215 -6.48 -2.87 4.99
C LYS A 215 -6.73 -3.08 6.46
N VAL A 216 -6.04 -4.05 7.04
CA VAL A 216 -5.99 -4.22 8.49
C VAL A 216 -4.61 -3.79 8.95
N SER A 217 -4.52 -2.95 9.97
CA SER A 217 -3.23 -2.39 10.39
C SER A 217 -3.16 -2.16 11.89
N TRP A 218 -2.00 -2.49 12.44
CA TRP A 218 -1.57 -2.12 13.77
C TRP A 218 -0.61 -0.95 13.68
N TYR A 219 -0.94 0.11 14.40
CA TYR A 219 -0.12 1.31 14.53
C TYR A 219 0.53 1.29 15.90
N GLY A 220 1.86 1.32 15.90
CA GLY A 220 2.70 1.64 17.05
C GLY A 220 3.12 3.11 17.03
N LYS A 221 4.04 3.48 17.95
CA LYS A 221 4.50 4.87 18.08
C LYS A 221 5.18 5.41 16.82
N HIS A 222 5.96 4.56 16.14
CA HIS A 222 6.78 4.91 14.98
C HIS A 222 6.57 4.01 13.77
N PHE A 223 5.79 2.94 13.92
CA PHE A 223 5.64 1.94 12.88
C PHE A 223 4.18 1.59 12.69
N GLU A 224 3.82 1.30 11.45
CA GLU A 224 2.58 0.67 11.06
C GLU A 224 2.94 -0.70 10.47
N LEU A 225 2.26 -1.74 10.96
CA LEU A 225 2.30 -3.08 10.40
C LEU A 225 0.89 -3.40 9.91
N GLY A 226 0.75 -3.69 8.63
CA GLY A 226 -0.53 -3.90 8.00
C GLY A 226 -0.55 -5.12 7.10
N LEU A 227 -1.77 -5.44 6.67
CA LEU A 227 -2.06 -6.42 5.65
C LEU A 227 -3.13 -5.80 4.76
N ASN A 228 -2.76 -5.52 3.52
CA ASN A 228 -3.68 -5.17 2.47
C ASN A 228 -4.27 -6.45 1.87
N ILE A 229 -5.56 -6.37 1.57
CA ILE A 229 -6.38 -7.46 1.05
C ILE A 229 -7.04 -6.95 -0.23
N PHE A 230 -6.69 -7.56 -1.35
CA PHE A 230 -7.20 -7.21 -2.68
C PHE A 230 -7.96 -8.42 -3.22
N PRO A 231 -9.30 -8.50 -3.03
CA PRO A 231 -10.10 -9.62 -3.52
C PRO A 231 -9.99 -9.81 -5.04
N GLU A 232 -9.85 -8.69 -5.76
CA GLU A 232 -9.68 -8.67 -7.22
C GLU A 232 -8.21 -8.52 -7.66
N GLY A 233 -7.26 -8.53 -6.72
CA GLY A 233 -5.84 -8.30 -6.97
C GLY A 233 -5.09 -9.53 -7.45
N VAL A 234 -3.92 -9.31 -8.05
CA VAL A 234 -3.02 -10.39 -8.51
C VAL A 234 -2.50 -11.18 -7.30
N LEU A 235 -2.11 -10.46 -6.26
CA LEU A 235 -1.73 -11.01 -4.97
C LEU A 235 -2.79 -10.57 -3.95
N VAL A 236 -3.53 -11.54 -3.43
CA VAL A 236 -4.68 -11.23 -2.55
C VAL A 236 -4.24 -10.61 -1.22
N PHE A 237 -3.02 -10.90 -0.74
CA PHE A 237 -2.53 -10.47 0.56
C PHE A 237 -1.16 -9.80 0.44
N HIS A 238 -1.10 -8.53 0.81
CA HIS A 238 0.11 -7.72 0.74
C HIS A 238 0.52 -7.25 2.14
N PRO A 239 1.66 -7.73 2.69
CA PRO A 239 2.14 -7.23 3.97
C PRO A 239 2.61 -5.79 3.82
N VAL A 240 2.13 -4.92 4.72
CA VAL A 240 2.48 -3.51 4.74
C VAL A 240 3.36 -3.21 5.95
N TRP A 241 4.46 -2.50 5.72
CA TRP A 241 5.26 -1.94 6.80
C TRP A 241 5.53 -0.47 6.48
N ASN A 242 5.12 0.43 7.36
CA ASN A 242 5.48 1.84 7.24
C ASN A 242 6.18 2.34 8.51
N PHE A 243 7.10 3.28 8.33
CA PHE A 243 7.59 4.15 9.38
C PHE A 243 6.78 5.45 9.38
N HIS A 244 6.42 5.94 10.55
CA HIS A 244 5.77 7.23 10.69
C HIS A 244 6.34 8.05 11.83
N LEU A 245 6.23 9.37 11.68
CA LEU A 245 6.50 10.36 12.71
C LEU A 245 5.29 11.28 12.80
N ASN A 246 4.63 11.29 13.95
CA ASN A 246 3.45 12.12 14.21
C ASN A 246 3.74 13.12 15.32
N PHE A 247 3.49 14.40 15.06
CA PHE A 247 3.82 15.51 15.94
C PHE A 247 2.57 16.11 16.57
#